data_AF-A0A813NFD0-F1
#
_entry.id   AF-A0A813NFD0-F1
#
_cell.length_a   1.000
_cell.length_b   1.000
_cell.length_c   1.000
_cell.angle_alpha   90.00
_cell.angle_beta   90.00
_cell.angle_gamma   90.00
#
_symmetry.space_group_name_H-M   'P 1'
#
loop_
_entity.id
_entity.type
_entity.pdbx_description
1 polymer ?
#
loop_
_entity_poly.entity_id
_entity_poly.type
_entity_poly.pdbx_seq_one_letter_code
_entity_poly.pdbx_strand_id
1 'polypeptide(L)'
;MRCESVSVSEFNNDSYPDFVTTDYSDNTISLYINPKNGIFKNKKKIYTSIGPWGIATADLNNDNFIDIVNTNFVSFTISVFLNDGHGNFNKWDTYYIGGTTMSVALADLNNDTFIDIIAENNDADFICIFLNKQNGIFETCQQVITDWNVNAVTTGDFNGDGKIDLALCTVQNTMNVLLNLC
;
A
#
# COMPACT_ATOMS: atom_id res chain seq x y z
N MET A 1 11.44 17.71 -0.03
CA MET A 1 11.63 16.25 -0.25
C MET A 1 12.16 15.58 1.01
N ARG A 2 11.26 14.89 1.70
CA ARG A 2 11.54 13.99 2.83
C ARG A 2 10.96 12.63 2.41
N CYS A 3 11.84 11.67 2.10
CA CYS A 3 11.45 10.35 1.62
C CYS A 3 11.15 9.44 2.81
N GLU A 4 9.98 8.80 2.85
CA GLU A 4 9.59 7.92 3.96
C GLU A 4 9.59 6.45 3.58
N SER A 5 9.13 6.12 2.37
CA SER A 5 9.06 4.75 1.89
C SER A 5 9.40 4.64 0.41
N VAL A 6 9.78 3.44 0.00
CA VAL A 6 10.15 3.07 -1.37
C VAL A 6 9.52 1.73 -1.72
N SER A 7 8.99 1.62 -2.94
CA SER A 7 8.68 0.33 -3.56
C SER A 7 9.43 0.19 -4.88
N VAL A 8 9.76 -1.05 -5.23
CA VAL A 8 10.45 -1.44 -6.46
C VAL A 8 9.53 -2.36 -7.24
N SER A 9 9.26 -2.01 -8.49
CA SER A 9 8.43 -2.85 -9.36
C SER A 9 8.63 -2.45 -10.82
N GLU A 10 7.94 -3.14 -11.71
CA GLU A 10 7.85 -2.73 -13.11
C GLU A 10 6.64 -1.78 -13.29
N PHE A 11 6.89 -0.50 -13.55
CA PHE A 11 5.83 0.49 -13.74
C PHE A 11 5.61 0.93 -15.20
N ASN A 12 6.46 0.57 -16.16
CA ASN A 12 6.37 1.02 -17.56
C ASN A 12 6.51 -0.07 -18.64
N ASN A 13 6.56 -1.35 -18.26
CA ASN A 13 6.67 -2.53 -19.12
C ASN A 13 7.90 -2.55 -20.05
N ASP A 14 9.00 -1.92 -19.66
CA ASP A 14 10.28 -2.00 -20.34
C ASP A 14 11.21 -3.16 -19.89
N SER A 15 10.75 -3.98 -18.94
CA SER A 15 11.41 -5.13 -18.29
C SER A 15 12.56 -4.79 -17.34
N TYR A 16 12.62 -3.55 -16.83
CA TYR A 16 13.60 -3.13 -15.84
C TYR A 16 12.90 -2.63 -14.57
N PRO A 17 13.44 -2.93 -13.38
CA PRO A 17 12.83 -2.48 -12.14
C PRO A 17 12.96 -0.97 -11.99
N ASP A 18 11.84 -0.32 -11.75
CA ASP A 18 11.65 1.09 -11.46
C ASP A 18 11.43 1.32 -9.96
N PHE A 19 11.42 2.58 -9.52
CA PHE A 19 11.19 2.94 -8.13
C PHE A 19 10.05 3.93 -7.98
N VAL A 20 9.27 3.77 -6.92
CA VAL A 20 8.35 4.81 -6.42
C VAL A 20 8.72 5.16 -4.98
N THR A 21 8.73 6.45 -4.65
CA THR A 21 8.98 6.93 -3.28
C THR A 21 7.91 7.90 -2.81
N THR A 22 7.54 7.85 -1.54
CA THR A 22 6.67 8.87 -0.92
C THR A 22 7.49 10.09 -0.52
N ASP A 23 7.04 11.29 -0.90
CA ASP A 23 7.67 12.56 -0.54
C ASP A 23 6.78 13.32 0.45
N TYR A 24 6.95 13.05 1.75
CA TYR A 24 6.09 13.54 2.83
C TYR A 24 5.81 15.05 2.77
N SER A 25 6.86 15.86 2.63
CA SER A 25 6.73 17.33 2.62
C SER A 25 6.15 17.91 1.34
N ASP A 26 6.21 17.16 0.24
CA ASP A 26 5.83 17.65 -1.08
C ASP A 26 4.40 17.18 -1.46
N ASN A 27 3.78 16.30 -0.65
CA ASN A 27 2.48 15.65 -0.90
C ASN A 27 2.45 14.93 -2.27
N THR A 28 3.57 14.30 -2.61
CA THR A 28 3.73 13.58 -3.88
C THR A 28 4.31 12.19 -3.67
N ILE A 29 4.09 11.33 -4.66
CA ILE A 29 4.90 10.15 -4.92
C ILE A 29 5.81 10.49 -6.09
N SER A 30 7.08 10.11 -6.00
CA SER A 30 8.05 10.25 -7.08
C SER A 30 8.28 8.92 -7.75
N LEU A 31 7.98 8.84 -9.05
CA LEU A 31 8.29 7.72 -9.92
C LEU A 31 9.63 7.94 -10.63
N TYR A 32 10.54 7.00 -10.47
CA TYR A 32 11.86 6.98 -11.10
C TYR A 32 11.92 5.80 -12.07
N ILE A 33 11.84 6.11 -13.36
CA ILE A 33 11.98 5.12 -14.44
C ILE A 33 13.45 4.77 -14.65
N ASN A 34 13.74 3.48 -14.79
CA ASN A 34 15.07 2.92 -14.92
C ASN A 34 15.69 3.25 -16.28
N PRO A 35 16.76 4.07 -16.31
CA PRO A 35 17.45 4.41 -17.54
C PRO A 35 18.48 3.35 -17.96
N LYS A 36 18.54 2.19 -17.28
CA LYS A 36 19.39 1.03 -17.59
C LYS A 36 20.89 1.28 -17.40
N ASN A 37 21.24 2.38 -16.74
CA ASN A 37 22.62 2.77 -16.45
C ASN A 37 22.87 3.03 -14.94
N GLY A 38 21.88 2.75 -14.09
CA GLY A 38 21.96 2.91 -12.63
C GLY A 38 21.85 4.34 -12.12
N ILE A 39 21.56 5.33 -12.97
CA ILE A 39 21.54 6.75 -12.59
C ILE A 39 20.15 7.37 -12.81
N PHE A 40 19.39 7.54 -11.74
CA PHE A 40 18.02 8.06 -11.75
C PHE A 40 17.98 9.59 -11.55
N LYS A 41 18.00 10.36 -12.66
CA LYS A 41 18.02 11.84 -12.61
C LYS A 41 16.64 12.49 -12.74
N ASN A 42 15.75 11.87 -13.52
CA ASN A 42 14.43 12.41 -13.78
C ASN A 42 13.40 11.62 -12.98
N LYS A 43 12.42 12.34 -12.43
CA LYS A 43 11.29 11.74 -11.72
C LYS A 43 9.99 12.38 -12.16
N LYS A 44 8.97 11.55 -12.32
CA LYS A 44 7.60 12.00 -12.51
C LYS A 44 6.95 12.14 -11.13
N LYS A 45 6.29 13.27 -10.90
CA LYS A 45 5.53 13.50 -9.67
C LYS A 45 4.09 13.04 -9.87
N ILE A 46 3.60 12.26 -8.91
CA ILE A 46 2.20 11.85 -8.80
C ILE A 46 1.67 12.54 -7.54
N TYR A 47 0.64 13.37 -7.69
CA TYR A 47 0.07 14.10 -6.56
C TYR A 47 -0.84 13.19 -5.75
N THR A 48 -0.66 13.18 -4.43
CA THR A 48 -1.48 12.38 -3.50
C THR A 48 -2.06 13.27 -2.40
N SER A 49 -2.60 12.67 -1.35
CA SER A 49 -3.10 13.38 -0.17
C SER A 49 -1.96 13.88 0.72
N ILE A 50 -2.31 14.36 1.91
CA ILE A 50 -1.40 15.12 2.77
C ILE A 50 -0.52 14.18 3.60
N GLY A 51 0.78 14.39 3.53
CA GLY A 51 1.79 13.65 4.29
C GLY A 51 1.88 12.18 3.89
N PRO A 52 2.16 11.86 2.61
CA PRO A 52 2.34 10.48 2.19
C PRO A 52 3.49 9.83 2.97
N TRP A 53 3.30 8.58 3.40
CA TRP A 53 4.26 7.87 4.26
C TRP A 53 4.60 6.49 3.72
N GLY A 54 3.72 5.52 3.90
CA GLY A 54 3.87 4.15 3.40
C GLY A 54 3.46 4.05 1.93
N ILE A 55 4.04 3.07 1.23
CA ILE A 55 3.69 2.72 -0.14
C ILE A 55 3.78 1.20 -0.32
N ALA A 56 2.79 0.64 -1.01
CA ALA A 56 2.81 -0.73 -1.49
C ALA A 56 2.29 -0.76 -2.93
N THR A 57 2.68 -1.80 -3.67
CA THR A 57 2.43 -1.90 -5.11
C THR A 57 2.08 -3.32 -5.50
N ALA A 58 1.01 -3.49 -6.26
CA ALA A 58 0.52 -4.75 -6.82
C ALA A 58 -0.39 -4.43 -8.02
N ASP A 59 -0.76 -5.43 -8.80
CA ASP A 59 -1.87 -5.31 -9.76
C ASP A 59 -3.20 -5.37 -8.98
N LEU A 60 -3.91 -4.25 -8.89
CA LEU A 60 -5.14 -4.13 -8.08
C LEU A 60 -6.41 -4.31 -8.91
N ASN A 61 -6.30 -4.24 -10.23
CA ASN A 61 -7.44 -4.31 -11.14
C ASN A 61 -7.36 -5.47 -12.15
N ASN A 62 -6.36 -6.35 -12.01
CA ASN A 62 -6.09 -7.52 -12.85
C ASN A 62 -5.85 -7.17 -14.33
N ASP A 63 -5.22 -6.01 -14.61
CA ASP A 63 -4.82 -5.61 -15.97
C ASP A 63 -3.36 -5.95 -16.31
N ASN A 64 -2.64 -6.57 -15.37
CA ASN A 64 -1.20 -6.91 -15.39
C ASN A 64 -0.25 -5.71 -15.29
N PHE A 65 -0.74 -4.54 -14.90
CA PHE A 65 0.10 -3.39 -14.61
C PHE A 65 0.19 -3.16 -13.10
N ILE A 66 1.38 -2.79 -12.63
CA ILE A 66 1.57 -2.54 -11.21
C ILE A 66 1.00 -1.18 -10.85
N ASP A 67 0.05 -1.19 -9.92
CA ASP A 67 -0.61 -0.05 -9.33
C ASP A 67 0.06 0.38 -8.01
N ILE A 68 -0.42 1.48 -7.44
CA ILE A 68 0.11 2.04 -6.19
C ILE A 68 -1.00 2.22 -5.17
N VAL A 69 -0.72 1.81 -3.94
CA VAL A 69 -1.42 2.27 -2.74
C VAL A 69 -0.44 3.00 -1.85
N ASN A 70 -0.78 4.21 -1.40
CA ASN A 70 0.01 4.93 -0.41
C ASN A 70 -0.83 5.33 0.80
N THR A 71 -0.21 5.31 1.98
CA THR A 71 -0.79 5.88 3.18
C THR A 71 -0.49 7.37 3.27
N ASN A 72 -1.41 8.12 3.88
CA ASN A 72 -1.33 9.57 4.05
C ASN A 72 -1.49 9.89 5.53
N PHE A 73 -0.34 10.04 6.19
CA PHE A 73 -0.22 10.18 7.64
C PHE A 73 -1.02 11.35 8.18
N VAL A 74 -1.03 12.50 7.49
CA VAL A 74 -1.67 13.73 7.99
C VAL A 74 -3.16 13.75 7.67
N SER A 75 -3.58 13.24 6.51
CA SER A 75 -5.01 13.22 6.15
C SER A 75 -5.78 12.01 6.68
N PHE A 76 -5.11 11.04 7.31
CA PHE A 76 -5.72 9.81 7.85
C PHE A 76 -6.42 8.97 6.76
N THR A 77 -5.79 8.90 5.59
CA THR A 77 -6.34 8.20 4.42
C THR A 77 -5.31 7.30 3.75
N ILE A 78 -5.77 6.32 2.99
CA ILE A 78 -5.00 5.74 1.89
C ILE A 78 -5.43 6.36 0.56
N SER A 79 -4.55 6.36 -0.43
CA SER A 79 -4.90 6.71 -1.82
C SER A 79 -4.48 5.59 -2.76
N VAL A 80 -5.32 5.32 -3.75
CA VAL A 80 -5.10 4.27 -4.76
C VAL A 80 -4.88 4.93 -6.12
N PHE A 81 -3.90 4.45 -6.87
CA PHE A 81 -3.56 4.93 -8.20
C PHE A 81 -3.42 3.75 -9.16
N LEU A 82 -4.20 3.79 -10.24
CA LEU A 82 -4.11 2.77 -11.30
C LEU A 82 -3.12 3.22 -12.37
N ASN A 83 -2.29 2.28 -12.82
CA ASN A 83 -1.29 2.47 -13.86
C ASN A 83 -1.85 2.12 -15.24
N ASP A 84 -1.38 2.81 -16.29
CA ASP A 84 -1.72 2.49 -17.68
C ASP A 84 -0.69 1.57 -18.36
N GLY A 85 0.27 1.05 -17.59
CA GLY A 85 1.37 0.22 -18.09
C GLY A 85 2.50 1.01 -18.76
N HIS A 86 2.44 2.34 -18.75
CA HIS A 86 3.46 3.24 -19.32
C HIS A 86 4.00 4.23 -18.27
N GLY A 87 3.80 3.95 -16.98
CA GLY A 87 4.16 4.82 -15.87
C GLY A 87 3.24 6.04 -15.75
N ASN A 88 2.02 5.98 -16.31
CA ASN A 88 1.00 6.98 -16.04
C ASN A 88 -0.02 6.49 -15.02
N PHE A 89 0.06 7.10 -13.84
CA PHE A 89 -0.82 6.83 -12.72
C PHE A 89 -1.97 7.82 -12.68
N ASN A 90 -3.19 7.31 -12.71
CA ASN A 90 -4.40 8.08 -12.46
C ASN A 90 -4.85 7.84 -11.01
N LYS A 91 -5.11 8.92 -10.28
CA LYS A 91 -5.71 8.79 -8.95
C LYS A 91 -7.11 8.19 -9.10
N TRP A 92 -7.29 7.01 -8.52
CA TRP A 92 -8.56 6.30 -8.58
C TRP A 92 -9.48 6.74 -7.45
N ASP A 93 -9.02 6.59 -6.21
CA ASP A 93 -9.82 6.96 -5.04
C ASP A 93 -8.95 7.26 -3.80
N THR A 94 -9.61 7.73 -2.73
CA THR A 94 -9.02 7.97 -1.40
C THR A 94 -9.98 7.49 -0.32
N TYR A 95 -9.49 6.61 0.54
CA TYR A 95 -10.30 6.00 1.60
C TYR A 95 -9.88 6.51 2.98
N TYR A 96 -10.87 6.90 3.79
CA TYR A 96 -10.65 7.35 5.16
C TYR A 96 -10.50 6.16 6.12
N ILE A 97 -9.48 6.23 6.98
CA ILE A 97 -9.11 5.17 7.94
C ILE A 97 -9.48 5.57 9.37
N GLY A 98 -9.49 6.87 9.68
CA GLY A 98 -9.82 7.37 11.01
C GLY A 98 -8.64 7.62 11.94
N GLY A 99 -7.40 7.45 11.48
CA GLY A 99 -6.19 7.76 12.26
C GLY A 99 -4.91 7.74 11.42
N THR A 100 -3.79 8.00 12.08
CA THR A 100 -2.46 7.98 11.44
C THR A 100 -2.15 6.59 10.89
N THR A 101 -1.62 6.58 9.67
CA THR A 101 -1.27 5.36 8.95
C THR A 101 0.07 5.59 8.25
N MET A 102 1.00 4.66 8.43
CA MET A 102 2.40 4.72 8.02
C MET A 102 2.82 3.53 7.16
N SER A 103 2.04 2.45 7.16
CA SER A 103 2.31 1.20 6.49
C SER A 103 1.03 0.69 5.81
N VAL A 104 1.23 -0.12 4.79
CA VAL A 104 0.13 -0.73 4.04
C VAL A 104 0.66 -2.03 3.47
N ALA A 105 -0.13 -3.09 3.58
CA ALA A 105 0.14 -4.38 2.97
C ALA A 105 -0.95 -4.70 1.94
N LEU A 106 -0.59 -5.52 0.97
CA LEU A 106 -1.46 -5.95 -0.12
C LEU A 106 -1.42 -7.48 -0.18
N ALA A 107 -2.59 -8.11 -0.21
CA ALA A 107 -2.74 -9.56 -0.36
C ALA A 107 -4.17 -9.92 -0.74
N ASP A 108 -4.36 -11.05 -1.39
CA ASP A 108 -5.67 -11.70 -1.51
C ASP A 108 -5.98 -12.39 -0.17
N LEU A 109 -6.82 -11.78 0.67
CA LEU A 109 -7.11 -12.30 2.01
C LEU A 109 -8.25 -13.30 2.01
N ASN A 110 -9.19 -13.17 1.07
CA ASN A 110 -10.43 -13.95 1.01
C ASN A 110 -10.38 -15.06 -0.06
N ASN A 111 -9.24 -15.22 -0.75
CA ASN A 111 -8.99 -16.16 -1.85
C ASN A 111 -9.93 -15.97 -3.06
N ASP A 112 -10.31 -14.73 -3.36
CA ASP A 112 -11.15 -14.39 -4.52
C ASP A 112 -10.36 -13.96 -5.76
N THR A 113 -9.03 -14.01 -5.70
CA THR A 113 -8.05 -13.61 -6.72
C THR A 113 -7.90 -12.10 -6.94
N PHE A 114 -8.56 -11.27 -6.14
CA PHE A 114 -8.37 -9.83 -6.14
C PHE A 114 -7.51 -9.41 -4.94
N ILE A 115 -6.55 -8.52 -5.19
CA ILE A 115 -5.68 -8.02 -4.13
C ILE A 115 -6.44 -7.02 -3.26
N ASP A 116 -6.53 -7.32 -1.97
CA ASP A 116 -7.10 -6.47 -0.93
C ASP A 116 -6.05 -5.52 -0.35
N ILE A 117 -6.52 -4.46 0.32
CA ILE A 117 -5.67 -3.50 1.02
C ILE A 117 -5.80 -3.68 2.52
N ILE A 118 -4.66 -3.79 3.19
CA ILE A 118 -4.56 -3.80 4.64
C ILE A 118 -3.81 -2.55 5.07
N ALA A 119 -4.48 -1.64 5.77
CA ALA A 119 -3.86 -0.45 6.32
C ALA A 119 -3.92 -0.47 7.84
N GLU A 120 -2.79 -0.29 8.51
CA GLU A 120 -2.82 -0.13 9.96
C GLU A 120 -3.34 1.25 10.36
N ASN A 121 -3.77 1.32 11.61
CA ASN A 121 -4.12 2.57 12.27
C ASN A 121 -3.33 2.67 13.58
N ASN A 122 -2.48 3.68 13.67
CA ASN A 122 -1.62 3.87 14.82
C ASN A 122 -2.35 4.55 16.00
N ASP A 123 -3.43 5.26 15.72
CA ASP A 123 -4.23 5.97 16.73
C ASP A 123 -5.41 5.14 17.25
N ALA A 124 -5.62 3.93 16.73
CA ALA A 124 -6.72 3.05 17.09
C ALA A 124 -6.26 1.63 17.43
N ASP A 125 -7.16 0.86 18.04
CA ASP A 125 -7.00 -0.55 18.39
C ASP A 125 -7.44 -1.50 17.27
N PHE A 126 -7.60 -0.99 16.04
CA PHE A 126 -8.03 -1.76 14.88
C PHE A 126 -7.16 -1.47 13.66
N ILE A 127 -7.14 -2.42 12.73
CA ILE A 127 -6.67 -2.17 11.35
C ILE A 127 -7.86 -2.07 10.40
N CYS A 128 -7.66 -1.43 9.26
CA CYS A 128 -8.64 -1.40 8.18
C CYS A 128 -8.26 -2.43 7.10
N ILE A 129 -9.21 -3.30 6.77
CA ILE A 129 -9.18 -4.12 5.55
C ILE A 129 -10.15 -3.50 4.55
N PHE A 130 -9.67 -3.23 3.34
CA PHE A 130 -10.50 -2.81 2.22
C PHE A 130 -10.55 -3.97 1.22
N LEU A 131 -11.67 -4.69 1.21
CA LEU A 131 -11.86 -5.81 0.29
C LEU A 131 -12.05 -5.31 -1.14
N ASN A 132 -11.32 -5.89 -2.08
CA ASN A 132 -11.44 -5.58 -3.49
C ASN A 132 -12.59 -6.35 -4.10
N LYS A 133 -13.59 -5.65 -4.63
CA LYS A 133 -14.78 -6.26 -5.22
C LYS A 133 -14.61 -6.65 -6.66
N GLN A 134 -13.48 -6.30 -7.27
CA GLN A 134 -13.07 -6.48 -8.67
C GLN A 134 -12.63 -5.14 -9.29
N ASN A 135 -11.65 -5.19 -10.19
CA ASN A 135 -11.19 -4.05 -10.99
C ASN A 135 -10.73 -2.83 -10.15
N GLY A 136 -10.12 -3.06 -8.99
CA GLY A 136 -9.64 -2.00 -8.09
C GLY A 136 -10.76 -1.20 -7.41
N ILE A 137 -11.97 -1.75 -7.34
CA ILE A 137 -13.09 -1.15 -6.61
C ILE A 137 -13.11 -1.74 -5.21
N PHE A 138 -12.78 -0.94 -4.20
CA PHE A 138 -12.70 -1.39 -2.83
C PHE A 138 -13.97 -1.06 -2.02
N GLU A 139 -14.36 -1.95 -1.12
CA GLU A 139 -15.35 -1.66 -0.08
C GLU A 139 -14.80 -0.61 0.92
N THR A 140 -15.69 -0.06 1.74
CA THR A 140 -15.28 0.77 2.87
C THR A 140 -14.48 -0.04 3.89
N CYS A 141 -13.64 0.63 4.69
CA CYS A 141 -12.85 -0.02 5.74
C CYS A 141 -13.69 -0.98 6.60
N GLN A 142 -13.36 -2.26 6.52
CA GLN A 142 -13.74 -3.27 7.50
C GLN A 142 -12.73 -3.20 8.65
N GLN A 143 -13.22 -2.79 9.82
CA GLN A 143 -12.39 -2.71 11.02
C GLN A 143 -12.18 -4.11 11.60
N VAL A 144 -10.92 -4.50 11.74
CA VAL A 144 -10.52 -5.69 12.48
C VAL A 144 -9.91 -5.22 13.79
N ILE A 145 -10.62 -5.48 14.89
CA ILE A 145 -10.12 -5.16 16.23
C ILE A 145 -8.89 -6.03 16.51
N THR A 146 -7.79 -5.36 16.84
CA THR A 146 -6.52 -5.98 17.20
C THR A 146 -6.22 -5.83 18.69
N ASP A 147 -6.96 -4.99 19.44
CA ASP A 147 -6.65 -4.62 20.83
C ASP A 147 -5.28 -3.90 21.00
N TRP A 148 -4.62 -3.50 19.91
CA TRP A 148 -3.32 -2.85 19.91
C TRP A 148 -3.24 -1.69 18.91
N ASN A 149 -2.43 -0.69 19.24
CA ASN A 149 -1.99 0.32 18.27
C ASN A 149 -0.93 -0.31 17.37
N VAL A 150 -1.26 -0.49 16.09
CA VAL A 150 -0.39 -1.12 15.10
C VAL A 150 0.44 -0.05 14.39
N ASN A 151 1.73 -0.32 14.22
CA ASN A 151 2.70 0.59 13.57
C ASN A 151 3.13 0.08 12.19
N ALA A 152 3.12 -1.24 12.00
CA ALA A 152 3.42 -1.87 10.72
C ALA A 152 2.63 -3.16 10.57
N VAL A 153 2.25 -3.46 9.33
CA VAL A 153 1.59 -4.71 8.94
C VAL A 153 2.33 -5.34 7.77
N THR A 154 2.41 -6.66 7.78
CA THR A 154 2.86 -7.46 6.63
C THR A 154 2.04 -8.75 6.55
N THR A 155 2.07 -9.39 5.39
CA THR A 155 1.26 -10.56 5.07
C THR A 155 2.14 -11.73 4.67
N GLY A 156 1.66 -12.96 4.91
CA GLY A 156 2.33 -14.19 4.49
C GLY A 156 1.69 -15.41 5.14
N ASP A 157 1.96 -16.59 4.62
CA ASP A 157 1.58 -17.86 5.27
C ASP A 157 2.61 -18.17 6.36
N PHE A 158 2.35 -17.76 7.60
CA PHE A 158 3.28 -17.90 8.72
C PHE A 158 3.12 -19.23 9.45
N ASN A 159 1.98 -19.91 9.27
CA ASN A 159 1.67 -21.17 9.93
C ASN A 159 1.79 -22.41 9.00
N GLY A 160 1.94 -22.21 7.69
CA GLY A 160 2.07 -23.24 6.66
C GLY A 160 0.76 -23.88 6.21
N ASP A 161 -0.39 -23.25 6.42
CA ASP A 161 -1.72 -23.78 6.07
C ASP A 161 -2.18 -23.41 4.65
N GLY A 162 -1.38 -22.62 3.93
CA GLY A 162 -1.66 -22.18 2.57
C GLY A 162 -2.58 -20.96 2.47
N LYS A 163 -2.93 -20.32 3.59
CA LYS A 163 -3.70 -19.07 3.61
C LYS A 163 -2.83 -17.91 4.07
N ILE A 164 -3.26 -16.70 3.73
CA ILE A 164 -2.54 -15.49 4.14
C ILE A 164 -2.86 -15.15 5.59
N ASP A 165 -1.82 -15.09 6.40
CA ASP A 165 -1.83 -14.54 7.75
C ASP A 165 -1.36 -13.08 7.74
N LEU A 166 -1.66 -12.35 8.82
CA LEU A 166 -1.18 -10.98 9.04
C LEU A 166 -0.22 -10.94 10.22
N ALA A 167 0.99 -10.42 10.02
CA ALA A 167 1.92 -10.09 11.09
C ALA A 167 1.85 -8.59 11.39
N LEU A 168 1.61 -8.27 12.66
CA LEU A 168 1.43 -6.92 13.18
C LEU A 168 2.58 -6.56 14.12
N CYS A 169 3.23 -5.43 13.88
CA CYS A 169 4.16 -4.82 14.81
C CYS A 169 3.45 -3.69 15.56
N THR A 170 3.42 -3.76 16.89
CA THR A 170 2.71 -2.79 17.73
C THR A 170 3.61 -1.64 18.17
N VAL A 171 3.00 -0.53 18.60
CA VAL A 171 3.72 0.58 19.25
C VAL A 171 4.46 0.12 20.51
N GLN A 172 3.98 -0.93 21.16
CA GLN A 172 4.61 -1.54 22.33
C GLN A 172 5.79 -2.46 21.98
N ASN A 173 6.25 -2.48 20.72
CA ASN A 173 7.33 -3.33 20.20
C ASN A 173 7.05 -4.84 20.36
N THR A 174 5.80 -5.25 20.20
CA THR A 174 5.42 -6.66 20.14
C THR A 174 5.06 -7.06 18.71
N MET A 175 5.34 -8.31 18.36
CA MET A 175 4.90 -8.94 17.11
C MET A 175 3.75 -9.89 17.42
N ASN A 176 2.62 -9.70 16.74
CA ASN A 176 1.46 -10.58 16.82
C ASN A 176 1.12 -11.10 15.43
N VAL A 177 0.62 -12.34 15.34
CA VAL A 177 0.16 -12.92 14.07
C VAL A 177 -1.34 -13.21 14.20
N LEU A 178 -2.13 -12.65 13.28
CA LEU A 178 -3.55 -12.95 13.13
C LEU A 178 -3.69 -13.97 12.00
N LEU A 179 -4.25 -15.12 12.32
CA LEU A 179 -4.43 -16.21 11.36
C LEU A 179 -5.80 -16.12 10.70
N ASN A 180 -5.85 -16.32 9.38
CA ASN A 180 -7.09 -16.60 8.64
C ASN A 180 -8.23 -15.58 8.87
N LEU A 181 -7.96 -14.29 8.64
CA LEU A 181 -8.88 -13.19 8.95
C LEU A 181 -10.13 -13.10 8.05
N CYS A 182 -10.21 -13.89 6.96
CA CYS A 182 -11.33 -13.93 6.02
C CYS A 182 -11.65 -15.36 5.58
#